data_AF-A0A8R1IAX6-F1
#
_entry.id   AF-A0A8R1IAX6-F1
#
_cell.length_a   1.000
_cell.length_b   1.000
_cell.length_c   1.000
_cell.angle_alpha   90.00
_cell.angle_beta   90.00
_cell.angle_gamma   90.00
#
_symmetry.space_group_name_H-M   'P 1'
#
loop_
_entity.id
_entity.type
_entity.pdbx_description
1 polymer ?
#
loop_
_entity_poly.entity_id
_entity_poly.type
_entity_poly.pdbx_seq_one_letter_code
_entity_poly.pdbx_strand_id
1 'polypeptide(L)'
;MCVAREMSAVEKEELNKQIDVLFFHLKKFAGAQNVTPKLHVLLEHVTAFVERNNTWAKTSEQSIEGLHAIVNSLKIQYRSIRKKELQMGYVFRSLLFYNQIFNSY
;
A
#
# COMPACT_ATOMS: atom_id res chain seq x y z
N MET A 1 -0.51 -2.63 -11.80
CA MET A 1 -0.98 -2.72 -10.41
C MET A 1 -0.36 -3.99 -9.83
N CYS A 2 0.38 -3.91 -8.72
CA CYS A 2 0.94 -5.13 -8.12
C CYS A 2 -0.22 -5.99 -7.62
N VAL A 3 -0.48 -7.12 -8.27
CA VAL A 3 -1.39 -8.12 -7.74
C VAL A 3 -0.68 -8.76 -6.56
N ALA A 4 -1.21 -8.53 -5.36
CA ALA A 4 -0.68 -9.08 -4.12
C ALA A 4 -0.75 -10.62 -4.19
N ARG A 5 0.38 -11.28 -4.45
CA ARG A 5 0.44 -12.75 -4.36
C ARG A 5 0.57 -13.19 -2.91
N GLU A 6 0.17 -14.42 -2.67
CA GLU A 6 0.45 -15.09 -1.41
C GLU A 6 1.95 -15.37 -1.28
N MET A 7 2.44 -15.26 -0.05
CA MET A 7 3.79 -15.61 0.34
C MET A 7 3.82 -17.10 0.67
N SER A 8 4.76 -17.81 0.06
CA SER A 8 5.06 -19.20 0.40
C SER A 8 5.61 -19.31 1.82
N ALA A 9 5.51 -20.49 2.44
CA ALA A 9 6.05 -20.72 3.77
C ALA A 9 7.56 -20.37 3.89
N VAL A 10 8.34 -20.64 2.83
CA VAL A 10 9.76 -20.30 2.76
C VAL A 10 9.98 -18.79 2.81
N GLU A 11 9.15 -18.02 2.10
CA GLU A 11 9.26 -16.56 2.09
C GLU A 11 8.84 -15.93 3.41
N LYS A 12 7.87 -16.53 4.12
CA LYS A 12 7.50 -16.10 5.46
C LYS A 12 8.60 -16.37 6.48
N GLU A 13 9.22 -17.55 6.41
CA GLU A 13 10.35 -17.90 7.27
C GLU A 13 11.54 -16.97 7.03
N GLU A 14 11.85 -16.71 5.75
CA GLU A 14 12.92 -15.78 5.38
C GLU A 14 12.63 -14.36 5.86
N LEU A 15 11.39 -13.87 5.69
CA LEU A 15 10.98 -12.56 6.22
C LEU A 15 11.24 -12.46 7.73
N ASN A 16 10.87 -13.48 8.50
CA ASN A 16 11.07 -13.50 9.93
C ASN A 16 12.57 -13.45 10.30
N LYS A 17 13.40 -14.26 9.63
CA LYS A 17 14.86 -14.24 9.82
C LYS A 17 15.46 -12.87 9.50
N GLN A 18 15.02 -12.21 8.43
CA GLN A 18 15.52 -10.88 8.07
C GLN A 18 15.11 -9.81 9.08
N ILE A 19 13.90 -9.91 9.66
CA ILE A 19 13.47 -9.02 10.75
C ILE A 19 14.36 -9.20 11.98
N ASP A 20 14.69 -10.44 12.36
CA ASP A 20 15.60 -10.73 13.49
C ASP A 20 17.01 -10.16 13.26
N VAL A 21 17.56 -10.34 12.05
CA VAL A 21 18.86 -9.78 11.66
C VAL A 21 18.83 -8.25 11.70
N LEU A 22 17.76 -7.63 11.19
CA LEU A 22 17.58 -6.18 11.24
C LEU A 22 17.53 -5.69 12.69
N PHE A 23 16.78 -6.35 13.56
CA PHE A 23 16.67 -6.01 14.97
C PHE A 23 18.01 -6.08 15.69
N PHE A 24 18.80 -7.14 15.44
CA PHE A 24 20.14 -7.29 15.99
C PHE A 24 21.06 -6.13 15.57
N HIS A 25 21.08 -5.78 14.28
CA HIS A 25 21.90 -4.68 13.79
C HIS A 25 21.45 -3.31 14.31
N LEU A 26 20.13 -3.07 14.40
CA LEU A 26 19.60 -1.83 14.97
C LEU A 26 20.02 -1.67 16.42
N LYS A 27 19.95 -2.73 17.23
CA LYS A 27 20.46 -2.69 18.61
C LYS A 27 21.95 -2.39 18.67
N LYS A 28 22.75 -3.02 17.80
CA LYS A 28 24.22 -2.87 17.78
C LYS A 28 24.69 -1.49 17.34
N PHE A 29 24.05 -0.91 16.34
CA PHE A 29 24.55 0.31 15.67
C PHE A 29 23.70 1.56 15.93
N ALA A 30 22.44 1.39 16.35
CA ALA A 30 21.48 2.48 16.56
C ALA A 30 20.71 2.36 17.89
N GLY A 31 21.22 1.61 18.87
CA GLY A 31 20.50 1.32 20.12
C GLY A 31 20.16 2.53 21.00
N ALA A 32 20.81 3.68 20.77
CA ALA A 32 20.52 4.94 21.46
C ALA A 32 19.48 5.82 20.72
N GLN A 33 19.01 5.40 19.55
CA GLN A 33 18.03 6.16 18.76
C GLN A 33 16.60 5.74 19.09
N ASN A 34 15.67 6.68 18.91
CA ASN A 34 14.25 6.40 19.04
C ASN A 34 13.74 5.56 17.86
N VAL A 35 12.83 4.64 18.15
CA VAL A 35 12.17 3.81 17.15
C VAL A 35 11.00 4.60 16.56
N THR A 36 10.96 4.75 15.23
CA THR A 36 9.81 5.35 14.56
C THR A 36 8.61 4.39 14.58
N PRO A 37 7.36 4.88 14.56
CA PRO A 37 6.19 4.01 14.52
C PRO A 37 6.21 2.99 13.37
N LYS A 38 6.69 3.40 12.18
CA LYS A 38 6.85 2.49 11.03
C LYS A 38 7.86 1.37 11.31
N LEU A 39 8.97 1.71 11.96
CA LEU A 39 9.99 0.73 12.33
C LEU A 39 9.48 -0.22 13.42
N HIS A 40 8.73 0.27 14.40
CA HIS A 40 8.08 -0.58 15.40
C HIS A 40 7.11 -1.58 14.76
N VAL A 41 6.26 -1.12 13.82
CA VAL A 41 5.35 -2.00 13.06
C VAL A 41 6.13 -3.07 12.29
N LEU A 42 7.22 -2.68 11.61
CA LEU A 42 8.05 -3.61 10.86
C LEU A 42 8.65 -4.72 11.74
N LEU A 43 9.15 -4.36 12.92
CA LEU A 43 9.88 -5.30 13.79
C LEU A 43 8.95 -6.19 14.61
N GLU A 44 7.79 -5.69 15.03
CA GLU A 44 6.95 -6.39 16.02
C GLU A 44 5.65 -6.98 15.42
N HIS A 45 5.14 -6.43 14.31
CA HIS A 45 3.78 -6.73 13.85
C HIS A 45 3.72 -7.36 12.46
N VAL A 46 4.75 -7.19 11.62
CA VAL A 46 4.73 -7.66 10.23
C VAL A 46 4.66 -9.19 10.13
N THR A 47 5.44 -9.94 10.92
CA THR A 47 5.39 -11.42 10.89
C THR A 47 3.99 -11.93 11.23
N ALA A 48 3.40 -11.45 12.32
CA ALA A 48 2.05 -11.85 12.73
C ALA A 48 0.99 -11.48 11.67
N PHE A 49 1.14 -10.31 11.02
CA PHE A 49 0.25 -9.90 9.95
C PHE A 49 0.33 -10.82 8.73
N VAL A 50 1.55 -11.15 8.29
CA VAL A 50 1.81 -12.02 7.14
C VAL A 50 1.34 -13.44 7.41
N GLU A 51 1.50 -13.96 8.63
CA GLU A 51 0.97 -15.28 8.98
C GLU A 51 -0.55 -15.33 8.90
N ARG A 52 -1.23 -14.29 9.37
CA ARG A 52 -2.70 -14.22 9.32
C ARG A 52 -3.24 -14.02 7.90
N ASN A 53 -2.56 -13.26 7.06
CA ASN A 53 -3.10 -12.79 5.78
C ASN A 53 -2.47 -13.44 4.56
N ASN A 54 -1.44 -14.27 4.74
CA ASN A 54 -0.60 -14.85 3.68
C ASN A 54 0.04 -13.83 2.74
N THR A 55 -0.04 -12.54 3.02
CA THR A 55 0.56 -11.50 2.18
C THR A 55 0.77 -10.23 3.01
N TRP A 56 1.85 -9.50 2.77
CA TRP A 56 2.07 -8.18 3.35
C TRP A 56 1.42 -7.07 2.52
N ALA A 57 1.21 -7.30 1.22
CA ALA A 57 0.78 -6.27 0.28
C ALA A 57 -0.61 -5.69 0.57
N LYS A 58 -1.42 -6.31 1.44
CA LYS A 58 -2.69 -5.73 1.93
C LYS A 58 -2.50 -4.44 2.74
N THR A 59 -1.32 -4.18 3.31
CA THR A 59 -1.03 -2.89 3.96
C THR A 59 -0.58 -1.81 2.98
N SER A 60 -0.50 -2.11 1.69
CA SER A 60 0.01 -1.20 0.68
C SER A 60 -1.03 -0.15 0.29
N GLU A 61 -0.62 1.12 0.27
CA GLU A 61 -1.45 2.24 -0.23
C GLU A 61 -1.26 2.46 -1.75
N GLN A 62 -0.45 1.64 -2.42
CA GLN A 62 -0.10 1.81 -3.84
C GLN A 62 -1.30 1.78 -4.79
N SER A 63 -2.35 1.01 -4.46
CA SER A 63 -3.60 1.00 -5.24
C SER A 63 -4.33 2.34 -5.15
N ILE A 64 -4.36 2.95 -3.96
CA ILE A 64 -4.98 4.25 -3.71
C ILE A 64 -4.17 5.36 -4.41
N GLU A 65 -2.84 5.32 -4.33
CA GLU A 65 -1.96 6.25 -5.05
C GLU A 65 -2.15 6.18 -6.57
N GLY A 66 -2.26 4.96 -7.13
CA GLY A 66 -2.58 4.75 -8.53
C GLY A 66 -3.94 5.34 -8.92
N LEU A 67 -4.96 5.13 -8.09
CA LEU A 67 -6.29 5.72 -8.31
C LEU A 67 -6.25 7.25 -8.24
N HIS A 68 -5.52 7.82 -7.27
CA HIS A 68 -5.34 9.26 -7.13
C HIS A 68 -4.69 9.88 -8.38
N ALA A 69 -3.69 9.22 -8.97
CA ALA A 69 -3.07 9.69 -10.22
C ALA A 69 -4.10 9.76 -11.37
N ILE A 70 -4.93 8.73 -11.53
CA ILE A 70 -5.99 8.69 -12.55
C ILE A 70 -7.02 9.80 -12.30
N VAL A 71 -7.46 9.97 -11.05
CA VAL A 71 -8.38 11.05 -10.64
C VAL A 71 -7.81 12.42 -11.01
N ASN A 72 -6.52 12.65 -10.77
CA ASN A 72 -5.88 13.93 -11.09
C ASN A 72 -5.82 14.17 -12.61
N SER A 73 -5.48 13.16 -13.40
CA SER A 73 -5.54 13.26 -14.87
C SER A 73 -6.95 13.56 -15.38
N LEU A 74 -7.97 12.92 -14.82
CA LEU A 74 -9.37 13.18 -15.17
C LEU A 74 -9.84 14.58 -14.74
N LYS A 75 -9.40 15.07 -13.57
CA LYS A 75 -9.66 16.46 -13.14
C LYS A 75 -9.07 17.47 -14.12
N ILE A 76 -7.86 17.21 -14.64
CA ILE A 76 -7.24 18.02 -15.68
C ILE A 76 -8.05 17.96 -16.98
N GLN A 77 -8.49 16.77 -17.39
CA GLN A 77 -9.32 16.59 -18.59
C GLN A 77 -10.63 17.38 -18.50
N TYR A 78 -11.30 17.36 -17.34
CA TYR A 78 -12.56 18.07 -17.11
C TYR A 78 -12.38 19.47 -16.49
N ARG A 79 -11.19 20.06 -16.57
CA ARG A 79 -10.89 21.37 -15.96
C ARG A 79 -11.76 22.52 -16.47
N SER A 80 -12.33 22.38 -17.66
CA SER A 80 -13.20 23.38 -18.28
C SER A 80 -14.58 23.47 -17.60
N ILE A 81 -14.97 22.46 -16.82
CA ILE A 81 -16.24 22.42 -16.10
C ILE A 81 -16.12 23.25 -14.82
N ARG A 82 -16.75 24.43 -14.80
CA ARG A 82 -16.70 25.35 -13.64
C ARG A 82 -17.37 24.79 -12.39
N LYS A 83 -18.47 24.05 -12.52
CA LYS A 83 -19.20 23.50 -11.37
C LYS A 83 -18.49 22.23 -10.87
N LYS A 84 -17.86 22.31 -9.70
CA LYS A 84 -17.06 21.20 -9.11
C LYS A 84 -17.84 19.90 -8.94
N GLU A 85 -19.10 19.98 -8.51
CA GLU A 85 -19.97 18.80 -8.38
C GLU A 85 -20.14 18.07 -9.71
N LEU A 86 -20.39 18.85 -10.77
CA LEU A 86 -20.58 18.32 -12.11
C LEU A 86 -19.26 17.74 -12.65
N GLN A 87 -18.14 18.44 -12.44
CA GLN A 87 -16.80 17.97 -12.79
C GLN A 87 -16.50 16.62 -12.13
N MET A 88 -16.72 16.51 -10.82
CA MET A 88 -16.51 15.25 -10.09
C MET A 88 -17.46 14.17 -10.57
N GLY A 89 -18.71 14.48 -10.92
CA GLY A 89 -19.64 13.54 -11.54
C GLY A 89 -19.08 12.92 -12.83
N TYR A 90 -18.46 13.73 -13.69
CA TYR A 90 -17.78 13.22 -14.90
C TYR A 90 -16.53 12.41 -14.59
N VAL A 91 -15.71 12.83 -13.61
CA VAL A 91 -14.55 12.06 -13.16
C VAL A 91 -14.98 10.67 -12.68
N PHE A 92 -15.99 10.59 -11.79
CA PHE A 92 -16.52 9.33 -11.29
C PHE A 92 -17.08 8.46 -12.41
N ARG A 93 -17.85 9.04 -13.33
CA ARG A 93 -18.40 8.31 -14.47
C ARG A 93 -17.29 7.71 -15.34
N SER A 94 -16.21 8.44 -15.58
CA SER A 94 -15.06 7.95 -16.34
C SER A 94 -14.29 6.86 -15.60
N LEU A 95 -14.15 6.95 -14.27
CA LEU A 95 -13.57 5.87 -13.46
C LEU A 95 -14.38 4.57 -13.54
N LEU A 96 -15.71 4.67 -13.55
CA LEU A 96 -16.61 3.51 -13.74
C LEU A 96 -16.39 2.88 -15.12
N PHE A 97 -16.30 3.69 -16.19
CA PHE A 97 -16.04 3.19 -17.54
C PHE A 97 -14.66 2.54 -17.70
N TYR A 98 -13.66 3.02 -16.98
CA TYR A 98 -12.34 2.38 -16.93
C TYR A 98 -12.30 1.11 -16.05
N ASN A 99 -13.44 0.70 -15.47
CA ASN A 99 -13.57 -0.40 -14.52
C ASN A 99 -12.62 -0.29 -13.30
N GLN A 100 -12.09 0.90 -13.01
CA GLN A 100 -11.14 1.09 -11.90
C GLN A 100 -11.82 1.03 -10.52
N ILE A 101 -13.16 1.06 -10.49
CA ILE A 101 -13.98 0.91 -9.28
C ILE A 101 -14.51 -0.53 -9.14
N PHE A 102 -14.59 -1.29 -10.23
CA PHE A 102 -15.18 -2.64 -10.24
C PHE A 102 -14.17 -3.79 -10.38
N ASN A 103 -12.92 -3.51 -10.78
CA ASN A 103 -11.87 -4.52 -10.78
C ASN A 103 -11.35 -4.73 -9.35
N SER A 104 -12.01 -5.61 -8.62
CA SER A 104 -11.58 -6.07 -7.29
C SER A 104 -11.93 -7.54 -7.12
N TYR A 105 -11.30 -8.43 -7.91
CA TYR A 105 -11.06 -9.84 -7.58
C TYR A 105 -9.79 -10.32 -8.29
#